data_AF-F8JB24-F1
#
_entry.id   AF-F8JB24-F1
#
_cell.length_a   1.000
_cell.length_b   1.000
_cell.length_c   1.000
_cell.angle_alpha   90.00
_cell.angle_beta   90.00
_cell.angle_gamma   90.00
#
_symmetry.space_group_name_H-M   'P 1'
#
loop_
_entity.id
_entity.type
_entity.pdbx_description
1 polymer ?
#
loop_
_entity_poly.entity_id
_entity_poly.type
_entity_poly.pdbx_seq_one_letter_code
_entity_poly.pdbx_strand_id
1 'polypeptide(L)'
;MKRIALIAAASFVVLAGLAAGSLAYFKPAFIFGENDEVVAAEHGVPIYSEDASEKAQVRRHTLRLLEELGAVQDKIIRGDRAALAEQQRLLIDIAREVKSFSPEAWDDYVNVRTSLLYVLSGGDARVLQPLVKQNSLSVADQNLAAGIMSFAEGQPKKARELFEDIDPRSLDVSLVGPFALAKASLYLEDDHATAIRLLDDARLACPHTAIDEASARREIPVLLDAGDTSRALMLTTSYVQEFGKSIYAWKLFREFAEAAAKHGEFDNQESIDRLAATFDDDDMQPASELFIDLAGEGLLQGRLKLAKAAAAKVLATPNASPENKERARLYMAAAEAPSNDAVNAMKALDQITVDRLSEDDAEIREVAGFIAKTVTGTGVAPTAVRKTAPQAVAQAPGEKNAMTALNKADEILKEADSMITRSGK
;
A
#
# COMPACT_ATOMS: atom_id res chain seq x y z
N MET A 1 35.94 -34.07 -24.92
CA MET A 1 36.33 -34.00 -26.37
C MET A 1 35.34 -33.07 -27.06
N LYS A 2 35.75 -32.25 -28.06
CA LYS A 2 34.90 -31.34 -28.90
C LYS A 2 33.98 -30.38 -28.08
N ARG A 3 34.19 -29.06 -27.93
CA ARG A 3 34.86 -27.99 -28.74
C ARG A 3 34.22 -27.72 -30.12
N ILE A 4 34.27 -26.43 -30.52
CA ILE A 4 33.89 -25.79 -31.82
C ILE A 4 32.42 -25.35 -31.88
N ALA A 5 32.00 -24.19 -32.45
CA ALA A 5 32.55 -22.84 -32.72
C ALA A 5 31.41 -21.93 -33.29
N LEU A 6 31.50 -20.62 -33.56
CA LEU A 6 32.56 -19.61 -33.41
C LEU A 6 31.97 -18.20 -33.11
N ILE A 7 32.81 -17.33 -32.54
CA ILE A 7 32.74 -15.86 -32.40
C ILE A 7 33.01 -15.13 -33.73
N ALA A 8 32.35 -13.98 -34.01
CA ALA A 8 32.77 -12.82 -34.85
C ALA A 8 31.56 -11.89 -35.12
N ALA A 9 31.65 -10.56 -35.37
CA ALA A 9 32.66 -9.51 -35.18
C ALA A 9 31.87 -8.17 -35.13
N ALA A 10 32.07 -7.27 -34.17
CA ALA A 10 33.13 -6.25 -34.09
C ALA A 10 33.13 -5.18 -35.22
N SER A 11 32.54 -4.03 -34.90
CA SER A 11 32.92 -2.65 -35.31
C SER A 11 33.01 -2.23 -36.78
N PHE A 12 32.24 -1.20 -37.14
CA PHE A 12 32.65 -0.20 -38.15
C PHE A 12 32.12 1.20 -37.80
N VAL A 13 32.98 2.22 -37.89
CA VAL A 13 32.64 3.65 -37.68
C VAL A 13 33.34 4.47 -38.76
N VAL A 14 32.57 5.15 -39.62
CA VAL A 14 33.05 6.22 -40.52
C VAL A 14 31.93 7.27 -40.65
N LEU A 15 32.29 8.54 -40.72
CA LEU A 15 31.36 9.67 -40.79
C LEU A 15 30.78 9.88 -42.21
N ALA A 16 29.52 10.28 -42.26
CA ALA A 16 29.00 11.30 -43.18
C ALA A 16 27.91 12.09 -42.42
N GLY A 17 27.81 13.40 -42.63
CA GLY A 17 26.99 14.27 -41.78
C GLY A 17 26.01 15.18 -42.52
N LEU A 18 25.19 15.89 -41.73
CA LEU A 18 24.45 17.11 -42.10
C LEU A 18 23.46 17.02 -43.28
N ALA A 19 22.28 16.45 -43.03
CA ALA A 19 21.01 16.97 -43.57
C ALA A 19 19.80 16.49 -42.73
N ALA A 20 18.68 17.19 -42.85
CA ALA A 20 17.33 16.73 -42.47
C ALA A 20 17.14 16.19 -41.04
N GLY A 21 17.28 17.09 -40.05
CA GLY A 21 16.32 17.07 -38.93
C GLY A 21 14.88 17.31 -39.45
N SER A 22 13.88 17.01 -38.62
CA SER A 22 12.43 17.04 -38.92
C SER A 22 11.93 16.08 -40.02
N LEU A 23 11.90 14.77 -39.71
CA LEU A 23 10.92 13.80 -40.29
C LEU A 23 10.80 12.46 -39.50
N ALA A 24 11.11 12.47 -38.20
CA ALA A 24 11.18 11.25 -37.36
C ALA A 24 10.23 11.23 -36.14
N TYR A 25 9.25 12.14 -36.09
CA TYR A 25 8.06 11.97 -35.23
C TYR A 25 6.97 11.26 -36.05
N PHE A 26 6.11 10.48 -35.39
CA PHE A 26 5.10 9.59 -35.98
C PHE A 26 5.64 8.33 -36.72
N LYS A 27 6.10 7.36 -35.94
CA LYS A 27 5.74 5.95 -36.17
C LYS A 27 4.97 5.44 -34.94
N PRO A 28 3.64 5.19 -35.04
CA PRO A 28 2.83 4.83 -33.86
C PRO A 28 3.01 3.38 -33.38
N ALA A 29 3.65 2.51 -34.18
CA ALA A 29 3.79 1.08 -33.94
C ALA A 29 4.96 0.71 -32.99
N PHE A 30 5.18 1.50 -31.93
CA PHE A 30 6.22 1.25 -30.91
C PHE A 30 5.83 1.72 -29.50
N ILE A 31 4.56 2.11 -29.30
CA ILE A 31 3.99 2.49 -27.98
C ILE A 31 2.96 1.45 -27.53
N PHE A 32 2.18 0.92 -28.47
CA PHE A 32 1.36 -0.27 -28.25
C PHE A 32 2.17 -1.50 -28.65
N GLY A 33 2.09 -2.56 -27.85
CA GLY A 33 2.73 -3.83 -28.13
C GLY A 33 2.11 -4.52 -29.35
N GLU A 34 2.67 -5.67 -29.71
CA GLU A 34 2.04 -6.59 -30.65
C GLU A 34 0.71 -7.04 -30.05
N ASN A 35 -0.41 -6.78 -30.74
CA ASN A 35 -1.73 -7.18 -30.27
C ASN A 35 -1.86 -8.71 -30.39
N ASP A 36 -1.56 -9.42 -29.30
CA ASP A 36 -2.21 -10.70 -29.06
C ASP A 36 -3.73 -10.44 -29.07
N GLU A 37 -4.46 -11.06 -30.01
CA GLU A 37 -5.92 -10.98 -30.06
C GLU A 37 -6.53 -11.82 -28.93
N VAL A 38 -6.39 -11.32 -27.70
CA VAL A 38 -7.19 -11.75 -26.55
C VAL A 38 -8.64 -11.44 -26.90
N VAL A 39 -9.39 -12.47 -27.29
CA VAL A 39 -10.84 -12.39 -27.53
C VAL A 39 -11.51 -12.14 -26.19
N ALA A 40 -11.60 -10.87 -25.81
CA ALA A 40 -12.21 -10.42 -24.57
C ALA A 40 -13.63 -11.00 -24.46
N ALA A 41 -13.96 -11.54 -23.28
CA ALA A 41 -15.29 -12.02 -23.03
C ALA A 41 -16.30 -10.87 -23.14
N GLU A 42 -17.42 -11.08 -23.83
CA GLU A 42 -18.44 -10.05 -24.06
C GLU A 42 -19.18 -9.68 -22.77
N HIS A 43 -18.55 -8.80 -21.99
CA HIS A 43 -19.18 -8.05 -20.90
C HIS A 43 -20.22 -7.07 -21.45
N GLY A 44 -21.22 -6.74 -20.62
CA GLY A 44 -22.18 -5.69 -20.97
C GLY A 44 -21.52 -4.33 -21.17
N VAL A 45 -22.12 -3.50 -22.03
CA VAL A 45 -21.74 -2.09 -22.22
C VAL A 45 -22.92 -1.20 -21.79
N PRO A 46 -22.73 -0.21 -20.89
CA PRO A 46 -23.85 0.57 -20.38
C PRO A 46 -24.40 1.56 -21.39
N ILE A 47 -25.72 1.54 -21.59
CA ILE A 47 -26.43 2.42 -22.51
C ILE A 47 -27.08 3.58 -21.72
N TYR A 48 -26.58 4.79 -21.95
CA TYR A 48 -27.05 6.03 -21.33
C TYR A 48 -28.21 6.67 -22.13
N SER A 49 -29.41 6.12 -22.00
CA SER A 49 -30.64 6.75 -22.52
C SER A 49 -31.26 7.72 -21.50
N GLU A 50 -31.71 8.89 -21.96
CA GLU A 50 -32.31 9.95 -21.13
C GLU A 50 -33.79 9.69 -20.79
N ASP A 51 -34.22 8.43 -20.68
CA ASP A 51 -35.63 8.10 -20.45
C ASP A 51 -36.08 8.46 -19.02
N ALA A 52 -37.38 8.72 -18.86
CA ALA A 52 -38.03 9.09 -17.60
C ALA A 52 -38.48 7.86 -16.78
N SER A 53 -38.04 6.66 -17.16
CA SER A 53 -38.45 5.39 -16.55
C SER A 53 -37.97 5.20 -15.11
N GLU A 54 -38.64 4.31 -14.37
CA GLU A 54 -38.27 3.90 -13.02
C GLU A 54 -36.83 3.36 -12.95
N LYS A 55 -36.42 2.54 -13.93
CA LYS A 55 -35.03 2.07 -14.07
C LYS A 55 -34.04 3.24 -14.11
N ALA A 56 -34.35 4.29 -14.89
CA ALA A 56 -33.51 5.48 -14.98
C ALA A 56 -33.51 6.35 -13.70
N GLN A 57 -34.58 6.32 -12.89
CA GLN A 57 -34.58 6.96 -11.57
C GLN A 57 -33.67 6.22 -10.57
N VAL A 58 -33.79 4.89 -10.48
CA VAL A 58 -32.93 4.05 -9.63
C VAL A 58 -31.46 4.19 -10.03
N ARG A 59 -31.18 4.17 -11.34
CA ARG A 59 -29.84 4.45 -11.91
C ARG A 59 -29.29 5.81 -11.44
N ARG A 60 -30.06 6.89 -11.61
CA ARG A 60 -29.69 8.25 -11.19
C ARG A 60 -29.59 8.43 -9.67
N HIS A 61 -30.22 7.58 -8.86
CA HIS A 61 -30.01 7.61 -7.41
C HIS A 61 -28.72 6.90 -7.02
N THR A 62 -28.51 5.67 -7.51
CA THR A 62 -27.39 4.84 -7.08
C THR A 62 -26.04 5.39 -7.58
N LEU A 63 -25.99 5.97 -8.79
CA LEU A 63 -24.80 6.68 -9.28
C LEU A 63 -24.39 7.83 -8.35
N ARG A 64 -25.32 8.71 -7.97
CA ARG A 64 -25.02 9.82 -7.05
C ARG A 64 -24.51 9.36 -5.69
N LEU A 65 -25.01 8.24 -5.16
CA LEU A 65 -24.50 7.69 -3.90
C LEU A 65 -23.05 7.17 -4.04
N LEU A 66 -22.64 6.69 -5.21
CA LEU A 66 -21.22 6.36 -5.48
C LEU A 66 -20.36 7.60 -5.73
N GLU A 67 -20.89 8.63 -6.39
CA GLU A 67 -20.21 9.93 -6.55
C GLU A 67 -19.99 10.59 -5.19
N GLU A 68 -21.00 10.56 -4.30
CA GLU A 68 -20.90 10.96 -2.90
C GLU A 68 -19.87 10.10 -2.12
N LEU A 69 -19.85 8.77 -2.33
CA LEU A 69 -18.87 7.87 -1.69
C LEU A 69 -17.43 8.19 -2.11
N GLY A 70 -17.20 8.37 -3.41
CA GLY A 70 -15.90 8.75 -3.96
C GLY A 70 -15.44 10.10 -3.41
N ALA A 71 -16.31 11.11 -3.43
CA ALA A 71 -16.03 12.43 -2.88
C ALA A 71 -15.71 12.43 -1.37
N VAL A 72 -16.18 11.41 -0.62
CA VAL A 72 -15.86 11.21 0.80
C VAL A 72 -14.52 10.47 0.98
N GLN A 73 -14.24 9.45 0.18
CA GLN A 73 -12.93 8.78 0.12
C GLN A 73 -11.80 9.78 -0.25
N ASP A 74 -12.13 10.74 -1.10
CA ASP A 74 -11.29 11.88 -1.48
C ASP A 74 -10.99 12.87 -0.33
N LYS A 75 -11.80 12.90 0.74
CA LYS A 75 -11.46 13.64 1.98
C LYS A 75 -10.48 12.83 2.83
N ILE A 76 -10.67 11.51 2.89
CA ILE A 76 -9.92 10.56 3.71
C ILE A 76 -8.44 10.52 3.29
N ILE A 77 -8.15 10.48 1.99
CA ILE A 77 -6.76 10.56 1.47
C ILE A 77 -6.12 11.94 1.63
N ARG A 78 -6.91 12.98 1.97
CA ARG A 78 -6.44 14.33 2.31
C ARG A 78 -6.39 14.57 3.84
N GLY A 79 -6.62 13.52 4.64
CA GLY A 79 -6.43 13.52 6.10
C GLY A 79 -7.70 13.65 6.94
N ASP A 80 -8.88 13.76 6.33
CA ASP A 80 -10.14 13.84 7.08
C ASP A 80 -10.49 12.48 7.71
N ARG A 81 -10.24 12.37 9.02
CA ARG A 81 -10.62 11.20 9.82
C ARG A 81 -12.12 11.12 10.12
N ALA A 82 -12.85 12.24 10.10
CA ALA A 82 -14.29 12.25 10.36
C ALA A 82 -15.08 11.69 9.16
N ALA A 83 -14.56 11.87 7.95
CA ALA A 83 -15.12 11.30 6.71
C ALA A 83 -15.24 9.76 6.74
N LEU A 84 -14.50 9.02 7.58
CA LEU A 84 -14.68 7.57 7.77
C LEU A 84 -16.12 7.21 8.22
N ALA A 85 -16.72 8.00 9.11
CA ALA A 85 -18.09 7.77 9.58
C ALA A 85 -19.11 8.06 8.46
N GLU A 86 -18.82 9.03 7.60
CA GLU A 86 -19.64 9.35 6.43
C GLU A 86 -19.54 8.25 5.36
N GLN A 87 -18.34 7.70 5.12
CA GLN A 87 -18.11 6.56 4.23
C GLN A 87 -18.92 5.34 4.71
N GLN A 88 -18.83 5.01 6.01
CA GLN A 88 -19.55 3.88 6.58
C GLN A 88 -21.08 4.05 6.48
N ARG A 89 -21.61 5.28 6.60
CA ARG A 89 -23.03 5.59 6.35
C ARG A 89 -23.39 5.36 4.88
N LEU A 90 -22.65 5.95 3.94
CA LEU A 90 -22.91 5.83 2.50
C LEU A 90 -22.86 4.36 2.05
N LEU A 91 -21.90 3.57 2.54
CA LEU A 91 -21.83 2.14 2.26
C LEU A 91 -23.07 1.35 2.74
N ILE A 92 -23.73 1.79 3.81
CA ILE A 92 -24.99 1.19 4.30
C ILE A 92 -26.19 1.68 3.48
N ASP A 93 -26.21 2.95 3.07
CA ASP A 93 -27.30 3.52 2.28
C ASP A 93 -27.31 2.94 0.85
N ILE A 94 -26.15 2.79 0.19
CA ILE A 94 -26.02 2.08 -1.08
C ILE A 94 -26.42 0.60 -0.93
N ALA A 95 -26.04 -0.06 0.18
CA ALA A 95 -26.46 -1.44 0.44
C ALA A 95 -27.99 -1.58 0.48
N ARG A 96 -28.71 -0.54 0.94
CA ARG A 96 -30.18 -0.54 1.02
C ARG A 96 -30.80 -0.34 -0.37
N GLU A 97 -30.27 0.61 -1.14
CA GLU A 97 -30.72 0.91 -2.51
C GLU A 97 -30.56 -0.31 -3.42
N VAL A 98 -29.35 -0.90 -3.50
CA VAL A 98 -29.07 -2.06 -4.37
C VAL A 98 -29.89 -3.30 -3.96
N LYS A 99 -30.18 -3.49 -2.66
CA LYS A 99 -31.06 -4.58 -2.18
C LYS A 99 -32.54 -4.35 -2.48
N SER A 100 -32.93 -3.16 -2.95
CA SER A 100 -34.30 -2.83 -3.36
C SER A 100 -34.55 -3.00 -4.86
N PHE A 101 -33.49 -3.24 -5.65
CA PHE A 101 -33.59 -3.41 -7.10
C PHE A 101 -34.55 -4.56 -7.48
N SER A 102 -35.51 -4.27 -8.35
CA SER A 102 -36.40 -5.28 -8.93
C SER A 102 -35.62 -6.20 -9.89
N PRO A 103 -36.16 -7.38 -10.26
CA PRO A 103 -35.52 -8.27 -11.24
C PRO A 103 -35.16 -7.56 -12.56
N GLU A 104 -36.01 -6.64 -13.01
CA GLU A 104 -35.87 -5.86 -14.23
C GLU A 104 -34.84 -4.72 -14.07
N ALA A 105 -34.62 -4.21 -12.86
CA ALA A 105 -33.58 -3.20 -12.61
C ALA A 105 -32.17 -3.75 -12.89
N TRP A 106 -31.98 -5.08 -12.87
CA TRP A 106 -30.73 -5.76 -13.22
C TRP A 106 -30.53 -5.96 -14.74
N ASP A 107 -31.55 -5.74 -15.59
CA ASP A 107 -31.35 -5.66 -17.05
C ASP A 107 -30.56 -4.39 -17.45
N ASP A 108 -30.49 -3.41 -16.55
CA ASP A 108 -29.75 -2.18 -16.75
C ASP A 108 -28.29 -2.39 -16.33
N TYR A 109 -27.40 -2.52 -17.31
CA TYR A 109 -25.97 -2.76 -17.04
C TYR A 109 -25.31 -1.62 -16.24
N VAL A 110 -25.87 -0.40 -16.23
CA VAL A 110 -25.39 0.65 -15.31
C VAL A 110 -25.61 0.24 -13.85
N ASN A 111 -26.73 -0.38 -13.52
CA ASN A 111 -27.03 -0.87 -12.17
C ASN A 111 -26.16 -2.08 -11.80
N VAL A 112 -25.91 -2.99 -12.75
CA VAL A 112 -24.95 -4.11 -12.60
C VAL A 112 -23.57 -3.56 -12.25
N ARG A 113 -22.99 -2.70 -13.12
CA ARG A 113 -21.66 -2.11 -12.95
C ARG A 113 -21.53 -1.31 -11.65
N THR A 114 -22.55 -0.51 -11.32
CA THR A 114 -22.64 0.26 -10.08
C THR A 114 -22.60 -0.65 -8.84
N SER A 115 -23.24 -1.81 -8.90
CA SER A 115 -23.22 -2.80 -7.82
C SER A 115 -21.84 -3.46 -7.67
N LEU A 116 -21.18 -3.81 -8.78
CA LEU A 116 -19.81 -4.35 -8.79
C LEU A 116 -18.82 -3.34 -8.19
N LEU A 117 -18.89 -2.07 -8.64
CA LEU A 117 -18.07 -0.97 -8.14
C LEU A 117 -18.29 -0.73 -6.64
N TYR A 118 -19.54 -0.72 -6.18
CA TYR A 118 -19.87 -0.61 -4.75
C TYR A 118 -19.15 -1.66 -3.88
N VAL A 119 -19.11 -2.93 -4.32
CA VAL A 119 -18.43 -4.00 -3.56
C VAL A 119 -16.90 -3.86 -3.63
N LEU A 120 -16.35 -3.48 -4.79
CA LEU A 120 -14.92 -3.16 -4.93
C LEU A 120 -14.49 -1.99 -4.02
N SER A 121 -15.37 -1.00 -3.78
CA SER A 121 -15.18 0.10 -2.83
C SER A 121 -15.41 -0.28 -1.35
N GLY A 122 -15.47 -1.57 -1.00
CA GLY A 122 -15.66 -2.06 0.38
C GLY A 122 -17.11 -2.32 0.79
N GLY A 123 -18.02 -2.45 -0.18
CA GLY A 123 -19.44 -2.71 0.05
C GLY A 123 -19.79 -4.15 0.47
N ASP A 124 -21.04 -4.35 0.89
CA ASP A 124 -21.59 -5.65 1.27
C ASP A 124 -21.74 -6.58 0.06
N ALA A 125 -20.76 -7.48 -0.13
CA ALA A 125 -20.69 -8.45 -1.23
C ALA A 125 -22.00 -9.21 -1.53
N ARG A 126 -22.86 -9.40 -0.51
CA ARG A 126 -24.12 -10.13 -0.65
C ARG A 126 -25.12 -9.45 -1.58
N VAL A 127 -24.94 -8.17 -1.93
CA VAL A 127 -25.77 -7.48 -2.94
C VAL A 127 -25.64 -8.08 -4.35
N LEU A 128 -24.55 -8.79 -4.65
CA LEU A 128 -24.29 -9.39 -5.97
C LEU A 128 -24.92 -10.79 -6.13
N GLN A 129 -25.56 -11.33 -5.09
CA GLN A 129 -26.22 -12.63 -5.16
C GLN A 129 -27.30 -12.79 -6.26
N PRO A 130 -28.02 -11.74 -6.69
CA PRO A 130 -28.88 -11.81 -7.88
C PRO A 130 -28.07 -12.05 -9.16
N LEU A 131 -27.00 -11.27 -9.37
CA LEU A 131 -26.15 -11.34 -10.57
C LEU A 131 -25.64 -12.78 -10.83
N VAL A 132 -25.12 -13.43 -9.80
CA VAL A 132 -24.56 -14.80 -9.85
C VAL A 132 -25.64 -15.89 -10.10
N LYS A 133 -26.93 -15.53 -10.09
CA LYS A 133 -28.07 -16.46 -10.25
C LYS A 133 -29.02 -16.07 -11.40
N GLN A 134 -28.76 -14.96 -12.10
CA GLN A 134 -29.70 -14.36 -13.04
C GLN A 134 -29.31 -14.61 -14.49
N ASN A 135 -30.10 -15.46 -15.16
CA ASN A 135 -29.87 -15.90 -16.55
C ASN A 135 -29.97 -14.81 -17.63
N SER A 136 -30.24 -13.54 -17.30
CA SER A 136 -30.25 -12.43 -18.27
C SER A 136 -28.88 -11.76 -18.47
N LEU A 137 -27.87 -12.14 -17.69
CA LEU A 137 -26.50 -11.61 -17.78
C LEU A 137 -25.58 -12.58 -18.54
N SER A 138 -24.49 -12.05 -19.13
CA SER A 138 -23.47 -12.89 -19.75
C SER A 138 -22.80 -13.80 -18.72
N VAL A 139 -22.21 -14.92 -19.17
CA VAL A 139 -21.40 -15.79 -18.30
C VAL A 139 -20.17 -15.04 -17.77
N ALA A 140 -19.65 -14.07 -18.53
CA ALA A 140 -18.54 -13.21 -18.12
C ALA A 140 -18.91 -12.32 -16.93
N ASP A 141 -20.09 -11.69 -16.97
CA ASP A 141 -20.59 -10.83 -15.88
C ASP A 141 -20.94 -11.65 -14.64
N GLN A 142 -21.49 -12.85 -14.80
CA GLN A 142 -21.75 -13.79 -13.72
C GLN A 142 -20.44 -14.24 -13.03
N ASN A 143 -19.40 -14.56 -13.80
CA ASN A 143 -18.09 -14.93 -13.28
C ASN A 143 -17.40 -13.74 -12.59
N LEU A 144 -17.44 -12.55 -13.17
CA LEU A 144 -16.90 -11.31 -12.59
C LEU A 144 -17.57 -10.99 -11.25
N ALA A 145 -18.91 -11.08 -11.18
CA ALA A 145 -19.66 -10.91 -9.94
C ALA A 145 -19.29 -11.99 -8.90
N ALA A 146 -19.17 -13.25 -9.29
CA ALA A 146 -18.79 -14.34 -8.40
C ALA A 146 -17.34 -14.22 -7.89
N GLY A 147 -16.42 -13.71 -8.72
CA GLY A 147 -15.04 -13.42 -8.35
C GLY A 147 -14.95 -12.26 -7.35
N ILE A 148 -15.66 -11.15 -7.62
CA ILE A 148 -15.72 -9.97 -6.73
C ILE A 148 -16.37 -10.33 -5.38
N MET A 149 -17.41 -11.16 -5.38
CA MET A 149 -17.95 -11.74 -4.14
C MET A 149 -16.89 -12.57 -3.40
N SER A 150 -16.19 -13.48 -4.10
CA SER A 150 -15.17 -14.35 -3.50
C SER A 150 -13.99 -13.56 -2.91
N PHE A 151 -13.61 -12.46 -3.56
CA PHE A 151 -12.61 -11.52 -3.08
C PHE A 151 -13.06 -10.86 -1.77
N ALA A 152 -14.21 -10.20 -1.79
CA ALA A 152 -14.76 -9.48 -0.63
C ALA A 152 -15.17 -10.40 0.54
N GLU A 153 -15.50 -11.67 0.28
CA GLU A 153 -15.73 -12.71 1.28
C GLU A 153 -14.43 -13.36 1.82
N GLY A 154 -13.25 -12.88 1.42
CA GLY A 154 -11.96 -13.37 1.94
C GLY A 154 -11.56 -14.77 1.44
N GLN A 155 -11.92 -15.12 0.20
CA GLN A 155 -11.61 -16.41 -0.45
C GLN A 155 -10.56 -16.20 -1.58
N PRO A 156 -9.32 -15.77 -1.28
CA PRO A 156 -8.38 -15.24 -2.29
C PRO A 156 -8.01 -16.25 -3.40
N LYS A 157 -7.92 -17.56 -3.09
CA LYS A 157 -7.63 -18.60 -4.10
C LYS A 157 -8.73 -18.68 -5.17
N LYS A 158 -9.99 -18.80 -4.73
CA LYS A 158 -11.17 -18.80 -5.59
C LYS A 158 -11.38 -17.47 -6.32
N ALA A 159 -11.02 -16.35 -5.69
CA ALA A 159 -11.02 -15.05 -6.36
C ALA A 159 -9.96 -15.00 -7.48
N ARG A 160 -8.76 -15.53 -7.25
CA ARG A 160 -7.67 -15.58 -8.25
C ARG A 160 -8.03 -16.51 -9.42
N GLU A 161 -8.59 -17.69 -9.13
CA GLU A 161 -9.16 -18.61 -10.13
C GLU A 161 -10.25 -17.94 -11.00
N LEU A 162 -11.16 -17.16 -10.39
CA LEU A 162 -12.24 -16.47 -11.11
C LEU A 162 -11.79 -15.16 -11.81
N PHE A 163 -10.61 -14.64 -11.47
CA PHE A 163 -10.05 -13.42 -12.07
C PHE A 163 -8.97 -13.69 -13.11
N GLU A 164 -8.45 -14.92 -13.23
CA GLU A 164 -7.22 -15.26 -13.96
C GLU A 164 -7.17 -14.64 -15.37
N ASP A 165 -8.13 -15.00 -16.23
CA ASP A 165 -8.22 -14.56 -17.63
C ASP A 165 -8.75 -13.12 -17.84
N ILE A 166 -9.19 -12.43 -16.77
CA ILE A 166 -9.79 -11.09 -16.90
C ILE A 166 -8.70 -10.01 -16.93
N ASP A 167 -8.45 -9.38 -18.09
CA ASP A 167 -7.69 -8.12 -18.16
C ASP A 167 -8.56 -6.97 -17.61
N PRO A 168 -8.13 -6.21 -16.59
CA PRO A 168 -8.87 -5.04 -16.13
C PRO A 168 -9.23 -4.06 -17.25
N ARG A 169 -8.39 -3.93 -18.31
CA ARG A 169 -8.66 -3.03 -19.44
C ARG A 169 -9.81 -3.47 -20.35
N SER A 170 -10.25 -4.73 -20.29
CA SER A 170 -11.39 -5.21 -21.08
C SER A 170 -12.75 -4.92 -20.42
N LEU A 171 -12.76 -4.39 -19.21
CA LEU A 171 -13.96 -4.00 -18.48
C LEU A 171 -14.42 -2.58 -18.85
N ASP A 172 -15.61 -2.19 -18.38
CA ASP A 172 -16.03 -0.79 -18.40
C ASP A 172 -14.98 0.09 -17.70
N VAL A 173 -14.72 1.28 -18.25
CA VAL A 173 -13.73 2.25 -17.76
C VAL A 173 -13.83 2.54 -16.25
N SER A 174 -15.03 2.53 -15.65
CA SER A 174 -15.23 2.77 -14.22
C SER A 174 -14.96 1.54 -13.34
N LEU A 175 -14.70 0.37 -13.92
CA LEU A 175 -14.27 -0.84 -13.23
C LEU A 175 -12.77 -1.09 -13.37
N VAL A 176 -12.11 -0.63 -14.45
CA VAL A 176 -10.68 -0.89 -14.73
C VAL A 176 -9.83 -0.70 -13.48
N GLY A 177 -9.88 0.49 -12.86
CA GLY A 177 -9.02 0.81 -11.72
C GLY A 177 -9.34 0.02 -10.44
N PRO A 178 -10.59 0.06 -9.95
CA PRO A 178 -11.01 -0.69 -8.77
C PRO A 178 -10.83 -2.21 -8.90
N PHE A 179 -11.05 -2.77 -10.09
CA PHE A 179 -10.81 -4.19 -10.36
C PHE A 179 -9.32 -4.52 -10.45
N ALA A 180 -8.50 -3.67 -11.08
CA ALA A 180 -7.05 -3.84 -11.13
C ALA A 180 -6.43 -3.85 -9.73
N LEU A 181 -6.82 -2.92 -8.85
CA LEU A 181 -6.39 -2.90 -7.44
C LEU A 181 -6.83 -4.16 -6.67
N ALA A 182 -8.07 -4.62 -6.87
CA ALA A 182 -8.55 -5.86 -6.25
C ALA A 182 -7.78 -7.09 -6.76
N LYS A 183 -7.59 -7.23 -8.08
CA LYS A 183 -6.83 -8.32 -8.68
C LYS A 183 -5.36 -8.28 -8.24
N ALA A 184 -4.71 -7.11 -8.21
CA ALA A 184 -3.32 -6.93 -7.76
C ALA A 184 -3.08 -7.50 -6.36
N SER A 185 -4.02 -7.29 -5.44
CA SER A 185 -3.91 -7.76 -4.05
C SER A 185 -3.80 -9.29 -3.89
N LEU A 186 -4.10 -10.05 -4.95
CA LEU A 186 -3.99 -11.51 -4.99
C LEU A 186 -2.62 -12.03 -5.46
N TYR A 187 -1.68 -11.13 -5.81
CA TYR A 187 -0.34 -11.46 -6.34
C TYR A 187 0.81 -10.80 -5.55
N LEU A 188 0.50 -9.97 -4.54
CA LEU A 188 1.49 -9.19 -3.77
C LEU A 188 2.59 -10.04 -3.10
N GLU A 189 2.30 -11.30 -2.78
CA GLU A 189 3.19 -12.19 -2.01
C GLU A 189 4.01 -13.16 -2.89
N ASP A 190 3.61 -13.37 -4.16
CA ASP A 190 4.16 -14.45 -5.01
C ASP A 190 4.45 -14.08 -6.47
N ASP A 191 3.89 -12.98 -6.99
CA ASP A 191 4.20 -12.46 -8.32
C ASP A 191 4.19 -10.93 -8.33
N HIS A 192 5.32 -10.36 -7.91
CA HIS A 192 5.54 -8.91 -7.86
C HIS A 192 5.38 -8.26 -9.25
N ALA A 193 5.70 -8.96 -10.35
CA ALA A 193 5.60 -8.40 -11.69
C ALA A 193 4.15 -8.22 -12.14
N THR A 194 3.30 -9.23 -11.90
CA THR A 194 1.85 -9.10 -12.11
C THR A 194 1.24 -8.09 -11.14
N ALA A 195 1.66 -8.08 -9.88
CA ALA A 195 1.17 -7.11 -8.89
C ALA A 195 1.48 -5.66 -9.30
N ILE A 196 2.73 -5.33 -9.60
CA ILE A 196 3.15 -3.98 -10.04
C ILE A 196 2.37 -3.54 -11.27
N ARG A 197 2.23 -4.40 -12.31
CA ARG A 197 1.47 -4.08 -13.52
C ARG A 197 0.00 -3.76 -13.23
N LEU A 198 -0.64 -4.50 -12.32
CA LEU A 198 -2.03 -4.27 -11.95
C LEU A 198 -2.20 -3.02 -11.06
N LEU A 199 -1.17 -2.65 -10.29
CA LEU A 199 -1.15 -1.40 -9.53
C LEU A 199 -0.94 -0.19 -10.46
N ASP A 200 -0.06 -0.29 -11.47
CA ASP A 200 0.02 0.69 -12.57
C ASP A 200 -1.34 0.90 -13.24
N ASP A 201 -2.01 -0.20 -13.61
CA ASP A 201 -3.31 -0.17 -14.26
C ASP A 201 -4.39 0.49 -13.37
N ALA A 202 -4.33 0.28 -12.06
CA ALA A 202 -5.21 0.92 -11.10
C ALA A 202 -5.01 2.45 -11.00
N ARG A 203 -3.74 2.89 -11.00
CA ARG A 203 -3.35 4.30 -10.87
C ARG A 203 -3.61 5.08 -12.14
N LEU A 204 -3.28 4.50 -13.30
CA LEU A 204 -3.53 5.10 -14.62
C LEU A 204 -5.04 5.26 -14.91
N ALA A 205 -5.88 4.35 -14.39
CA ALA A 205 -7.33 4.42 -14.58
C ALA A 205 -8.04 5.37 -13.60
N CYS A 206 -7.49 5.62 -12.42
CA CYS A 206 -8.13 6.39 -11.35
C CYS A 206 -7.17 7.37 -10.63
N PRO A 207 -6.40 8.20 -11.35
CA PRO A 207 -5.39 9.09 -10.75
C PRO A 207 -6.01 10.12 -9.81
N HIS A 208 -5.26 10.55 -8.79
CA HIS A 208 -5.70 11.52 -7.79
C HIS A 208 -6.90 11.11 -6.91
N THR A 209 -7.26 9.83 -6.91
CA THR A 209 -8.34 9.25 -6.09
C THR A 209 -7.80 8.30 -5.01
N ALA A 210 -8.70 7.81 -4.15
CA ALA A 210 -8.37 6.77 -3.18
C ALA A 210 -7.92 5.43 -3.80
N ILE A 211 -8.16 5.19 -5.10
CA ILE A 211 -7.62 4.02 -5.81
C ILE A 211 -6.13 4.22 -6.12
N ASP A 212 -5.71 5.43 -6.49
CA ASP A 212 -4.29 5.75 -6.75
C ASP A 212 -3.48 5.69 -5.44
N GLU A 213 -3.97 6.34 -4.37
CA GLU A 213 -3.38 6.27 -3.03
C GLU A 213 -3.19 4.82 -2.56
N ALA A 214 -4.27 4.02 -2.67
CA ALA A 214 -4.28 2.63 -2.23
C ALA A 214 -3.36 1.74 -3.08
N SER A 215 -3.14 2.10 -4.34
CA SER A 215 -2.29 1.34 -5.26
C SER A 215 -0.83 1.72 -5.09
N ALA A 216 -0.49 3.01 -5.12
CA ALA A 216 0.87 3.51 -4.92
C ALA A 216 1.46 3.05 -3.59
N ARG A 217 0.66 3.09 -2.50
CA ARG A 217 1.07 2.60 -1.17
C ARG A 217 1.40 1.11 -1.13
N ARG A 218 0.78 0.29 -2.01
CA ARG A 218 1.09 -1.15 -2.14
C ARG A 218 2.24 -1.40 -3.13
N GLU A 219 2.38 -0.56 -4.15
CA GLU A 219 3.38 -0.68 -5.21
C GLU A 219 4.80 -0.38 -4.69
N ILE A 220 4.95 0.67 -3.86
CA ILE A 220 6.24 1.11 -3.32
C ILE A 220 7.03 0.00 -2.60
N PRO A 221 6.49 -0.73 -1.60
CA PRO A 221 7.24 -1.80 -0.93
C PRO A 221 7.52 -2.98 -1.87
N VAL A 222 6.58 -3.33 -2.76
CA VAL A 222 6.76 -4.42 -3.75
C VAL A 222 7.86 -4.08 -4.77
N LEU A 223 8.02 -2.80 -5.14
CA LEU A 223 9.13 -2.32 -5.96
C LEU A 223 10.49 -2.44 -5.24
N LEU A 224 10.53 -2.14 -3.93
CA LEU A 224 11.73 -2.34 -3.12
C LEU A 224 12.09 -3.84 -3.03
N ASP A 225 11.16 -4.70 -2.61
CA ASP A 225 11.41 -6.14 -2.51
C ASP A 225 11.69 -6.80 -3.90
N ALA A 226 11.28 -6.17 -5.01
CA ALA A 226 11.66 -6.55 -6.39
C ALA A 226 13.02 -5.96 -6.86
N GLY A 227 13.62 -5.03 -6.12
CA GLY A 227 14.90 -4.40 -6.43
C GLY A 227 14.85 -3.16 -7.34
N ASP A 228 13.66 -2.64 -7.68
CA ASP A 228 13.51 -1.38 -8.43
C ASP A 228 13.44 -0.17 -7.48
N THR A 229 14.50 0.01 -6.68
CA THR A 229 14.62 1.10 -5.72
C THR A 229 14.53 2.48 -6.37
N SER A 230 14.95 2.61 -7.64
CA SER A 230 14.86 3.87 -8.39
C SER A 230 13.39 4.26 -8.63
N ARG A 231 12.55 3.32 -9.08
CA ARG A 231 11.10 3.55 -9.23
C ARG A 231 10.41 3.70 -7.89
N ALA A 232 10.77 2.92 -6.87
CA ALA A 232 10.21 3.04 -5.52
C ALA A 232 10.42 4.46 -4.93
N LEU A 233 11.62 5.03 -5.08
CA LEU A 233 11.93 6.40 -4.63
C LEU A 233 11.18 7.48 -5.43
N MET A 234 11.07 7.34 -6.75
CA MET A 234 10.26 8.25 -7.58
C MET A 234 8.79 8.21 -7.15
N LEU A 235 8.23 7.02 -6.96
CA LEU A 235 6.83 6.86 -6.56
C LEU A 235 6.56 7.33 -5.12
N THR A 236 7.51 7.10 -4.20
CA THR A 236 7.44 7.64 -2.84
C THR A 236 7.44 9.17 -2.86
N THR A 237 8.22 9.80 -3.76
CA THR A 237 8.21 11.26 -3.95
C THR A 237 6.82 11.77 -4.35
N SER A 238 6.20 11.16 -5.37
CA SER A 238 4.84 11.53 -5.80
C SER A 238 3.80 11.26 -4.70
N TYR A 239 3.86 10.10 -4.04
CA TYR A 239 2.94 9.76 -2.96
C TYR A 239 3.04 10.76 -1.80
N VAL A 240 4.24 11.17 -1.39
CA VAL A 240 4.43 12.14 -0.30
C VAL A 240 3.84 13.50 -0.67
N GLN A 241 4.06 13.97 -1.90
CA GLN A 241 3.55 15.26 -2.37
C GLN A 241 2.02 15.29 -2.50
N GLU A 242 1.39 14.17 -2.85
CA GLU A 242 -0.04 14.12 -3.17
C GLU A 242 -0.90 13.52 -2.03
N PHE A 243 -0.41 12.44 -1.42
CA PHE A 243 -1.09 11.63 -0.41
C PHE A 243 -0.36 11.60 0.95
N GLY A 244 0.69 12.39 1.16
CA GLY A 244 1.44 12.42 2.43
C GLY A 244 0.60 12.80 3.67
N LYS A 245 -0.62 13.34 3.45
CA LYS A 245 -1.61 13.66 4.49
C LYS A 245 -2.74 12.62 4.60
N SER A 246 -2.71 11.56 3.79
CA SER A 246 -3.62 10.41 3.87
C SER A 246 -3.62 9.81 5.27
N ILE A 247 -4.80 9.45 5.78
CA ILE A 247 -4.90 8.72 7.07
C ILE A 247 -4.21 7.34 7.03
N TYR A 248 -3.83 6.85 5.85
CA TYR A 248 -3.13 5.60 5.61
C TYR A 248 -1.61 5.78 5.37
N ALA A 249 -1.09 7.01 5.29
CA ALA A 249 0.31 7.28 4.96
C ALA A 249 1.31 6.67 5.96
N TRP A 250 0.96 6.63 7.26
CA TRP A 250 1.74 5.93 8.30
C TRP A 250 2.02 4.46 7.94
N LYS A 251 1.07 3.80 7.26
CA LYS A 251 1.21 2.40 6.88
C LYS A 251 2.21 2.26 5.73
N LEU A 252 2.21 3.18 4.74
CA LEU A 252 3.27 3.23 3.74
C LEU A 252 4.63 3.41 4.42
N PHE A 253 4.75 4.37 5.33
CA PHE A 253 6.05 4.71 5.91
C PHE A 253 6.69 3.53 6.64
N ARG A 254 5.88 2.76 7.38
CA ARG A 254 6.32 1.50 8.01
C ARG A 254 6.69 0.42 6.98
N GLU A 255 5.84 0.16 5.99
CA GLU A 255 6.11 -0.88 4.96
C GLU A 255 7.33 -0.53 4.09
N PHE A 256 7.53 0.77 3.78
CA PHE A 256 8.76 1.29 3.17
C PHE A 256 9.97 1.09 4.07
N ALA A 257 9.87 1.40 5.37
CA ALA A 257 11.00 1.30 6.30
C ALA A 257 11.50 -0.14 6.44
N GLU A 258 10.58 -1.10 6.58
CA GLU A 258 10.90 -2.53 6.65
C GLU A 258 11.59 -3.00 5.36
N ALA A 259 11.05 -2.65 4.19
CA ALA A 259 11.63 -3.04 2.90
C ALA A 259 13.00 -2.37 2.65
N ALA A 260 13.12 -1.06 2.89
CA ALA A 260 14.35 -0.30 2.69
C ALA A 260 15.49 -0.77 3.62
N ALA A 261 15.21 -1.17 4.87
CA ALA A 261 16.23 -1.67 5.79
C ALA A 261 16.86 -3.01 5.36
N LYS A 262 16.11 -3.85 4.60
CA LYS A 262 16.65 -5.05 3.95
C LYS A 262 17.73 -4.67 2.93
N HIS A 263 17.65 -3.50 2.30
CA HIS A 263 18.49 -3.05 1.19
C HIS A 263 19.74 -2.26 1.64
N GLY A 264 20.93 -2.75 1.26
CA GLY A 264 22.21 -2.13 1.65
C GLY A 264 22.47 -0.73 1.05
N GLU A 265 21.72 -0.34 0.01
CA GLU A 265 21.81 0.98 -0.62
C GLU A 265 21.21 2.12 0.24
N PHE A 266 20.45 1.79 1.30
CA PHE A 266 19.96 2.75 2.29
C PHE A 266 20.89 2.92 3.50
N ASP A 267 21.93 2.09 3.66
CA ASP A 267 22.91 2.18 4.76
C ASP A 267 23.96 3.27 4.52
N ASN A 268 23.51 4.50 4.24
CA ASN A 268 24.34 5.69 4.11
C ASN A 268 23.53 7.00 4.26
N GLN A 269 24.21 8.09 4.58
CA GLN A 269 23.60 9.40 4.78
C GLN A 269 23.00 9.99 3.49
N GLU A 270 23.61 9.77 2.32
CA GLU A 270 23.20 10.39 1.06
C GLU A 270 21.81 9.90 0.60
N SER A 271 21.53 8.60 0.72
CA SER A 271 20.19 8.04 0.43
C SER A 271 19.11 8.64 1.34
N ILE A 272 19.44 8.91 2.61
CA ILE A 272 18.52 9.51 3.59
C ILE A 272 18.38 11.02 3.42
N ASP A 273 19.42 11.72 2.95
CA ASP A 273 19.33 13.11 2.53
C ASP A 273 18.46 13.27 1.28
N ARG A 274 18.61 12.39 0.28
CA ARG A 274 17.76 12.36 -0.92
C ARG A 274 16.30 12.04 -0.58
N LEU A 275 16.04 11.11 0.33
CA LEU A 275 14.69 10.78 0.79
C LEU A 275 14.07 11.91 1.61
N ALA A 276 14.86 12.67 2.37
CA ALA A 276 14.34 13.83 3.11
C ALA A 276 13.89 14.95 2.15
N ALA A 277 14.60 15.13 1.04
CA ALA A 277 14.29 16.13 0.00
C ALA A 277 13.03 15.81 -0.84
N THR A 278 12.27 14.75 -0.52
CA THR A 278 10.97 14.47 -1.15
C THR A 278 9.79 15.05 -0.37
N PHE A 279 10.00 15.48 0.88
CA PHE A 279 9.00 16.04 1.78
C PHE A 279 9.02 17.58 1.77
N ASP A 280 7.95 18.19 2.27
CA ASP A 280 7.82 19.65 2.43
C ASP A 280 8.62 20.13 3.65
N ASP A 281 9.59 21.03 3.45
CA ASP A 281 10.44 21.60 4.51
C ASP A 281 9.62 22.31 5.62
N ASP A 282 8.46 22.90 5.27
CA ASP A 282 7.58 23.57 6.24
C ASP A 282 6.70 22.56 7.03
N ASP A 283 6.47 21.34 6.51
CA ASP A 283 5.62 20.31 7.11
C ASP A 283 6.31 18.93 7.19
N MET A 284 7.48 18.92 7.85
CA MET A 284 8.29 17.72 8.10
C MET A 284 7.69 16.72 9.12
N GLN A 285 6.42 16.86 9.51
CA GLN A 285 5.75 15.93 10.45
C GLN A 285 5.66 14.50 9.87
N PRO A 286 5.08 14.26 8.68
CA PRO A 286 5.04 12.93 8.05
C PRO A 286 6.45 12.36 7.79
N ALA A 287 7.41 13.21 7.44
CA ALA A 287 8.81 12.82 7.26
C ALA A 287 9.40 12.24 8.56
N SER A 288 9.07 12.82 9.71
CA SER A 288 9.58 12.36 11.01
C SER A 288 9.04 10.99 11.43
N GLU A 289 7.83 10.62 11.00
CA GLU A 289 7.30 9.27 11.19
C GLU A 289 8.04 8.25 10.31
N LEU A 290 8.28 8.57 9.03
CA LEU A 290 9.10 7.71 8.16
C LEU A 290 10.54 7.54 8.68
N PHE A 291 11.17 8.63 9.13
CA PHE A 291 12.54 8.56 9.61
C PHE A 291 12.69 7.89 10.98
N ILE A 292 11.65 7.85 11.83
CA ILE A 292 11.75 7.10 13.08
C ILE A 292 11.58 5.59 12.85
N ASP A 293 10.71 5.18 11.92
CA ASP A 293 10.55 3.78 11.57
C ASP A 293 11.77 3.26 10.78
N LEU A 294 12.34 4.04 9.84
CA LEU A 294 13.62 3.73 9.20
C LEU A 294 14.78 3.60 10.20
N ALA A 295 14.76 4.39 11.28
CA ALA A 295 15.78 4.30 12.32
C ALA A 295 15.64 3.03 13.17
N GLY A 296 14.41 2.61 13.48
CA GLY A 296 14.11 1.36 14.18
C GLY A 296 14.43 0.12 13.34
N GLU A 297 13.87 0.02 12.13
CA GLU A 297 14.13 -1.10 11.22
C GLU A 297 15.61 -1.16 10.81
N GLY A 298 16.26 -0.02 10.58
CA GLY A 298 17.69 0.04 10.36
C GLY A 298 18.50 -0.53 11.51
N LEU A 299 18.11 -0.29 12.76
CA LEU A 299 18.76 -0.86 13.94
C LEU A 299 18.53 -2.38 14.05
N LEU A 300 17.29 -2.84 13.83
CA LEU A 300 16.92 -4.27 13.86
C LEU A 300 17.66 -5.09 12.80
N GLN A 301 17.82 -4.54 11.58
CA GLN A 301 18.56 -5.16 10.48
C GLN A 301 20.09 -4.95 10.56
N GLY A 302 20.60 -4.31 11.63
CA GLY A 302 22.03 -4.04 11.81
C GLY A 302 22.63 -3.00 10.84
N ARG A 303 21.78 -2.23 10.14
CA ARG A 303 22.12 -1.11 9.26
C ARG A 303 22.45 0.14 10.08
N LEU A 304 23.58 0.11 10.79
CA LEU A 304 23.89 1.14 11.79
C LEU A 304 24.04 2.55 11.19
N LYS A 305 24.37 2.72 9.90
CA LYS A 305 24.45 4.04 9.28
C LYS A 305 23.06 4.54 8.88
N LEU A 306 22.20 3.65 8.36
CA LEU A 306 20.77 3.95 8.17
C LEU A 306 20.14 4.42 9.49
N ALA A 307 20.34 3.65 10.57
CA ALA A 307 19.80 3.95 11.89
C ALA A 307 20.25 5.35 12.39
N LYS A 308 21.55 5.66 12.31
CA LYS A 308 22.08 6.98 12.69
C LYS A 308 21.57 8.11 11.78
N ALA A 309 21.58 7.91 10.46
CA ALA A 309 21.19 8.93 9.49
C ALA A 309 19.70 9.29 9.61
N ALA A 310 18.82 8.29 9.73
CA ALA A 310 17.39 8.49 9.88
C ALA A 310 17.05 9.11 11.25
N ALA A 311 17.65 8.63 12.34
CA ALA A 311 17.48 9.25 13.66
C ALA A 311 17.95 10.72 13.68
N ALA A 312 19.05 11.04 12.99
CA ALA A 312 19.52 12.42 12.86
C ALA A 312 18.52 13.35 12.13
N LYS A 313 17.74 12.82 11.16
CA LYS A 313 16.64 13.59 10.53
C LYS A 313 15.56 13.93 11.55
N VAL A 314 15.05 12.94 12.31
CA VAL A 314 14.01 13.16 13.35
C VAL A 314 14.46 14.16 14.40
N LEU A 315 15.74 14.14 14.79
CA LEU A 315 16.31 15.09 15.74
C LEU A 315 16.48 16.51 15.17
N ALA A 316 16.71 16.63 13.86
CA ALA A 316 16.78 17.91 13.16
C ALA A 316 15.39 18.51 12.89
N THR A 317 14.34 17.69 12.74
CA THR A 317 12.97 18.14 12.46
C THR A 317 12.40 19.00 13.61
N PRO A 318 12.10 20.31 13.38
CA PRO A 318 11.60 21.19 14.43
C PRO A 318 10.29 20.69 15.05
N ASN A 319 9.35 20.23 14.20
CA ASN A 319 7.98 19.89 14.60
C ASN A 319 7.77 18.39 14.94
N ALA A 320 8.82 17.56 14.95
CA ALA A 320 8.70 16.15 15.34
C ALA A 320 8.32 16.02 16.82
N SER A 321 7.55 15.00 17.16
CA SER A 321 6.99 14.79 18.51
C SER A 321 8.08 14.61 19.58
N PRO A 322 7.82 14.99 20.86
CA PRO A 322 8.72 14.67 21.97
C PRO A 322 9.09 13.19 22.05
N GLU A 323 8.14 12.32 21.73
CA GLU A 323 8.22 10.86 21.75
C GLU A 323 9.16 10.35 20.63
N ASN A 324 8.95 10.77 19.37
CA ASN A 324 9.83 10.37 18.26
C ASN A 324 11.23 10.98 18.40
N LYS A 325 11.38 12.18 18.98
CA LYS A 325 12.70 12.72 19.34
C LYS A 325 13.39 11.89 20.42
N GLU A 326 12.66 11.26 21.34
CA GLU A 326 13.25 10.39 22.36
C GLU A 326 13.62 9.00 21.79
N ARG A 327 12.73 8.39 20.98
CA ARG A 327 13.04 7.19 20.19
C ARG A 327 14.25 7.43 19.25
N ALA A 328 14.39 8.62 18.67
CA ALA A 328 15.55 8.95 17.83
C ALA A 328 16.86 9.03 18.64
N ARG A 329 16.84 9.59 19.87
CA ARG A 329 17.99 9.52 20.78
C ARG A 329 18.35 8.07 21.11
N LEU A 330 17.35 7.23 21.37
CA LEU A 330 17.52 5.80 21.61
C LEU A 330 18.19 5.10 20.43
N TYR A 331 17.62 5.17 19.22
CA TYR A 331 18.12 4.42 18.07
C TYR A 331 19.49 4.94 17.61
N MET A 332 19.75 6.25 17.69
CA MET A 332 21.08 6.82 17.41
C MET A 332 22.12 6.30 18.40
N ALA A 333 21.84 6.33 19.70
CA ALA A 333 22.76 5.84 20.72
C ALA A 333 22.95 4.31 20.67
N ALA A 334 21.90 3.56 20.36
CA ALA A 334 21.98 2.12 20.15
C ALA A 334 22.84 1.74 18.94
N ALA A 335 22.77 2.51 17.85
CA ALA A 335 23.64 2.34 16.69
C ALA A 335 25.09 2.79 16.93
N GLU A 336 25.34 3.64 17.93
CA GLU A 336 26.68 4.05 18.38
C GLU A 336 27.29 3.10 19.43
N ALA A 337 26.48 2.35 20.18
CA ALA A 337 26.93 1.41 21.21
C ALA A 337 28.01 0.39 20.76
N PRO A 338 27.96 -0.22 19.54
CA PRO A 338 28.98 -1.16 19.08
C PRO A 338 30.23 -0.47 18.44
N SER A 339 30.49 0.81 18.74
CA SER A 339 31.52 1.61 18.07
C SER A 339 32.48 2.33 19.05
N ASN A 340 33.45 3.07 18.51
CA ASN A 340 34.34 3.93 19.30
C ASN A 340 33.57 4.99 20.12
N ASP A 341 32.35 5.35 19.71
CA ASP A 341 31.49 6.31 20.41
C ASP A 341 30.73 5.71 21.59
N ALA A 342 30.96 4.43 21.96
CA ALA A 342 30.28 3.73 23.05
C ALA A 342 30.22 4.50 24.39
N VAL A 343 31.26 5.28 24.72
CA VAL A 343 31.29 6.12 25.94
C VAL A 343 30.28 7.27 25.88
N ASN A 344 29.97 7.78 24.69
CA ASN A 344 28.96 8.82 24.47
C ASN A 344 27.57 8.20 24.32
N ALA A 345 27.46 7.06 23.63
CA ALA A 345 26.25 6.24 23.57
C ALA A 345 25.71 5.91 24.98
N MET A 346 26.56 5.46 25.91
CA MET A 346 26.17 5.24 27.32
C MET A 346 25.55 6.48 27.96
N LYS A 347 26.18 7.65 27.84
CA LYS A 347 25.67 8.91 28.41
C LYS A 347 24.34 9.32 27.79
N ALA A 348 24.15 9.08 26.50
CA ALA A 348 22.88 9.33 25.82
C ALA A 348 21.79 8.37 26.34
N LEU A 349 22.07 7.07 26.42
CA LEU A 349 21.15 6.05 26.94
C LEU A 349 20.75 6.32 28.41
N ASP A 350 21.68 6.79 29.24
CA ASP A 350 21.44 7.19 30.64
C ASP A 350 20.57 8.45 30.78
N GLN A 351 20.44 9.27 29.72
CA GLN A 351 19.59 10.47 29.68
C GLN A 351 18.16 10.21 29.17
N ILE A 352 17.85 9.00 28.69
CA ILE A 352 16.55 8.68 28.08
C ILE A 352 15.45 8.54 29.14
N THR A 353 14.33 9.22 28.86
CA THR A 353 13.10 9.29 29.64
C THR A 353 12.31 7.98 29.47
N VAL A 354 12.57 6.99 30.32
CA VAL A 354 12.06 5.60 30.17
C VAL A 354 10.53 5.52 30.14
N ASP A 355 9.82 6.42 30.83
CA ASP A 355 8.35 6.55 30.82
C ASP A 355 7.74 6.98 29.47
N ARG A 356 8.58 7.27 28.46
CA ARG A 356 8.17 7.60 27.07
C ARG A 356 8.55 6.52 26.05
N LEU A 357 9.09 5.39 26.50
CA LEU A 357 9.47 4.26 25.65
C LEU A 357 8.35 3.22 25.60
N SER A 358 8.27 2.48 24.48
CA SER A 358 7.57 1.20 24.45
C SER A 358 8.34 0.13 25.23
N GLU A 359 7.72 -1.04 25.47
CA GLU A 359 8.41 -2.19 26.08
C GLU A 359 9.59 -2.66 25.20
N ASP A 360 9.41 -2.69 23.88
CA ASP A 360 10.44 -3.04 22.90
C ASP A 360 11.60 -2.02 22.91
N ASP A 361 11.29 -0.72 22.96
CA ASP A 361 12.28 0.36 23.07
C ASP A 361 13.07 0.29 24.39
N ALA A 362 12.43 -0.15 25.48
CA ALA A 362 13.10 -0.37 26.76
C ALA A 362 14.07 -1.56 26.71
N GLU A 363 13.73 -2.66 26.02
CA GLU A 363 14.67 -3.77 25.77
C GLU A 363 15.85 -3.31 24.88
N ILE A 364 15.58 -2.57 23.80
CA ILE A 364 16.62 -1.97 22.94
C ILE A 364 17.58 -1.12 23.78
N ARG A 365 17.06 -0.32 24.73
CA ARG A 365 17.87 0.52 25.64
C ARG A 365 18.78 -0.32 26.54
N GLU A 366 18.29 -1.41 27.12
CA GLU A 366 19.10 -2.30 27.96
C GLU A 366 20.20 -3.00 27.14
N VAL A 367 19.83 -3.57 25.99
CA VAL A 367 20.76 -4.27 25.09
C VAL A 367 21.86 -3.33 24.59
N ALA A 368 21.51 -2.12 24.13
CA ALA A 368 22.48 -1.09 23.74
C ALA A 368 23.41 -0.71 24.90
N GLY A 369 22.85 -0.53 26.10
CA GLY A 369 23.62 -0.23 27.30
C GLY A 369 24.61 -1.34 27.68
N PHE A 370 24.24 -2.61 27.49
CA PHE A 370 25.15 -3.73 27.69
C PHE A 370 26.26 -3.80 26.62
N ILE A 371 25.91 -3.60 25.34
CA ILE A 371 26.88 -3.59 24.23
C ILE A 371 27.95 -2.50 24.48
N ALA A 372 27.53 -1.27 24.79
CA ALA A 372 28.45 -0.16 25.02
C ALA A 372 29.36 -0.37 26.25
N LYS A 373 28.82 -0.93 27.35
CA LYS A 373 29.64 -1.34 28.52
C LYS A 373 30.66 -2.41 28.14
N THR A 374 30.30 -3.36 27.28
CA THR A 374 31.19 -4.42 26.80
C THR A 374 32.32 -3.85 25.93
N VAL A 375 32.00 -2.96 24.98
CA VAL A 375 33.00 -2.28 24.12
C VAL A 375 33.96 -1.42 24.94
N THR A 376 33.49 -0.75 25.99
CA THR A 376 34.33 0.05 26.89
C THR A 376 35.14 -0.76 27.92
N GLY A 377 35.01 -2.09 27.93
CA GLY A 377 35.69 -2.96 28.91
C GLY A 377 35.13 -2.85 30.34
N THR A 378 33.94 -2.27 30.51
CA THR A 378 33.25 -2.11 31.81
C THR A 378 32.09 -3.09 32.01
N GLY A 379 31.79 -3.89 30.99
CA GLY A 379 30.67 -4.84 30.98
C GLY A 379 30.91 -6.09 31.80
N VAL A 380 30.00 -6.36 32.75
CA VAL A 380 29.70 -7.71 33.23
C VAL A 380 28.47 -8.20 32.46
N ALA A 381 28.45 -9.48 32.08
CA ALA A 381 27.34 -10.06 31.32
C ALA A 381 26.00 -9.90 32.06
N PRO A 382 24.85 -9.69 31.36
CA PRO A 382 23.56 -9.65 32.01
C PRO A 382 23.28 -11.01 32.65
N THR A 383 22.62 -11.03 33.81
CA THR A 383 21.93 -12.24 34.26
C THR A 383 20.88 -12.58 33.23
N ALA A 384 21.15 -13.60 32.40
CA ALA A 384 20.34 -13.96 31.25
C ALA A 384 18.86 -14.01 31.64
N VAL A 385 18.05 -13.11 31.05
CA VAL A 385 16.60 -13.14 31.19
C VAL A 385 16.16 -14.54 30.82
N ARG A 386 15.59 -15.24 31.79
CA ARG A 386 15.31 -16.67 31.70
C ARG A 386 14.16 -16.85 30.73
N LYS A 387 14.46 -16.94 29.43
CA LYS A 387 13.51 -17.32 28.38
C LYS A 387 12.78 -18.55 28.90
N THR A 388 11.51 -18.35 29.25
CA THR A 388 10.57 -19.42 29.48
C THR A 388 10.58 -20.24 28.20
N ALA A 389 11.05 -21.48 28.29
CA ALA A 389 11.13 -22.34 27.12
C ALA A 389 9.75 -22.36 26.46
N PRO A 390 9.65 -22.21 25.12
CA PRO A 390 8.36 -22.22 24.45
C PRO A 390 7.58 -23.47 24.88
N GLN A 391 6.49 -23.27 25.63
CA GLN A 391 5.46 -24.29 25.65
C GLN A 391 5.05 -24.49 24.20
N ALA A 392 4.90 -25.75 23.78
CA ALA A 392 4.60 -26.07 22.39
C ALA A 392 3.17 -25.64 22.04
N VAL A 393 3.01 -24.35 21.74
CA VAL A 393 1.84 -23.82 21.04
C VAL A 393 1.76 -24.59 19.74
N ALA A 394 0.69 -25.37 19.58
CA ALA A 394 0.48 -26.17 18.38
C ALA A 394 0.54 -25.26 17.14
N GLN A 395 1.16 -25.74 16.06
CA GLN A 395 1.43 -24.96 14.85
C GLN A 395 0.16 -24.30 14.33
N ALA A 396 0.05 -22.98 14.52
CA ALA A 396 -1.05 -22.19 13.98
C ALA A 396 -0.84 -22.02 12.46
N PRO A 397 -1.86 -22.26 11.61
CA PRO A 397 -1.74 -22.04 10.17
C PRO A 397 -1.42 -20.58 9.81
N GLY A 398 -0.54 -20.40 8.81
CA GLY A 398 -0.03 -19.09 8.39
C GLY A 398 -1.01 -18.23 7.55
N GLU A 399 -0.49 -17.06 7.18
CA GLU A 399 -0.98 -16.04 6.23
C GLU A 399 -2.44 -15.51 6.32
N LYS A 400 -3.40 -16.21 6.91
CA LYS A 400 -4.80 -15.71 6.99
C LYS A 400 -4.99 -14.49 7.90
N ASN A 401 -3.96 -14.11 8.66
CA ASN A 401 -4.11 -13.16 9.76
C ASN A 401 -4.03 -11.68 9.37
N ALA A 402 -3.49 -11.30 8.21
CA ALA A 402 -3.37 -9.88 7.84
C ALA A 402 -4.75 -9.20 7.70
N MET A 403 -5.66 -9.80 6.94
CA MET A 403 -7.04 -9.31 6.78
C MET A 403 -7.83 -9.40 8.10
N THR A 404 -7.62 -10.45 8.88
CA THR A 404 -8.31 -10.63 10.19
C THR A 404 -7.78 -9.68 11.27
N ALA A 405 -6.51 -9.25 11.20
CA ALA A 405 -5.93 -8.26 12.09
C ALA A 405 -6.43 -6.84 11.77
N LEU A 406 -6.56 -6.48 10.48
CA LEU A 406 -7.19 -5.23 10.05
C LEU A 406 -8.65 -5.16 10.52
N ASN A 407 -9.44 -6.20 10.27
CA ASN A 407 -10.84 -6.26 10.73
C ASN A 407 -10.94 -6.18 12.27
N LYS A 408 -9.99 -6.76 13.02
CA LYS A 408 -9.93 -6.61 14.49
C LYS A 408 -9.53 -5.21 14.95
N ALA A 409 -8.65 -4.51 14.23
CA ALA A 409 -8.34 -3.12 14.54
C ALA A 409 -9.60 -2.24 14.39
N ASP A 410 -10.39 -2.46 13.34
CA ASP A 410 -11.67 -1.77 13.12
C ASP A 410 -12.74 -2.15 14.16
N GLU A 411 -12.76 -3.39 14.67
CA GLU A 411 -13.61 -3.78 15.80
C GLU A 411 -13.19 -3.07 17.11
N ILE A 412 -11.89 -2.99 17.40
CA ILE A 412 -11.36 -2.30 18.60
C ILE A 412 -11.63 -0.79 18.55
N LEU A 413 -11.50 -0.16 17.37
CA LEU A 413 -11.86 1.25 17.18
C LEU A 413 -13.37 1.49 17.40
N LYS A 414 -14.23 0.61 16.87
CA LYS A 414 -15.69 0.67 17.12
C LYS A 414 -16.04 0.44 18.60
N GLU A 415 -15.32 -0.43 19.30
CA GLU A 415 -15.53 -0.64 20.74
C GLU A 415 -15.15 0.61 21.54
N ALA A 416 -14.02 1.26 21.23
CA ALA A 416 -13.59 2.52 21.84
C ALA A 416 -14.61 3.65 21.64
N ASP A 417 -15.07 3.88 20.40
CA ASP A 417 -16.12 4.87 20.09
C ASP A 417 -17.43 4.58 20.84
N SER A 418 -17.77 3.29 21.03
CA SER A 418 -18.96 2.90 21.80
C SER A 418 -18.85 3.25 23.29
N MET A 419 -17.64 3.20 23.88
CA MET A 419 -17.40 3.58 25.27
C MET A 419 -17.42 5.11 25.44
N ILE A 420 -16.84 5.85 24.50
CA ILE A 420 -16.90 7.33 24.46
C ILE A 420 -18.36 7.79 24.38
N THR A 421 -19.13 7.22 23.45
CA THR A 421 -20.56 7.52 23.27
C THR A 421 -21.40 7.16 24.50
N ARG A 422 -21.02 6.12 25.26
CA ARG A 422 -21.70 5.71 26.50
C ARG A 422 -21.33 6.59 27.70
N SER A 423 -20.17 7.24 27.68
CA SER A 423 -19.71 8.15 28.74
C SER A 423 -20.24 9.58 28.60
N GLY A 424 -20.86 9.92 27.46
CA GLY A 424 -21.68 11.13 27.28
C GLY A 424 -23.13 11.03 27.80
N LYS A 425 -23.38 10.09 28.72
CA LYS A 425 -24.64 9.75 29.42
C LYS A 425 -25.35 10.88 30.18
#